data_AF-A0A1B1PKW3-F1
#
_entry.id   AF-A0A1B1PKW3-F1
#
_cell.length_a   1.000
_cell.length_b   1.000
_cell.length_c   1.000
_cell.angle_alpha   90.00
_cell.angle_beta   90.00
_cell.angle_gamma   90.00
#
_symmetry.space_group_name_H-M   'P 1'
#
loop_
_entity.id
_entity.type
_entity.pdbx_description
1 polymer ?
#
loop_
_entity_poly.entity_id
_entity_poly.type
_entity_poly.pdbx_seq_one_letter_code
_entity_poly.pdbx_strand_id
1 'polypeptide(L)' 'MNQMWLLRMARWLRHPPSPKRVKLVLVVLAACLALYAVERWIGWPDALTAERMRAPMRVSQ' A
#
# COMPACT_ATOMS: atom_id res chain seq x y z
N MET A 1 -12.42 1.77 21.75
CA MET A 1 -12.72 1.11 20.45
C MET A 1 -14.02 1.70 19.93
N ASN A 2 -13.98 2.50 18.86
CA ASN A 2 -15.15 3.30 18.46
C ASN A 2 -16.02 2.53 17.45
N GLN A 3 -17.21 2.09 17.87
CA GLN A 3 -18.17 1.32 17.05
C GLN A 3 -18.61 2.06 15.79
N MET A 4 -18.43 3.39 15.75
CA MET A 4 -18.72 4.22 14.59
C MET A 4 -17.94 3.80 13.33
N TRP A 5 -16.75 3.19 13.48
CA TRP A 5 -15.98 2.65 12.35
C TRP A 5 -16.67 1.45 11.70
N LEU A 6 -17.24 0.55 12.50
CA LEU A 6 -17.99 -0.61 12.02
C LEU A 6 -19.23 -0.19 11.24
N LEU A 7 -19.97 0.81 11.75
CA LEU A 7 -21.13 1.37 11.07
C LEU A 7 -20.76 2.03 9.74
N ARG A 8 -19.58 2.68 9.67
CA ARG A 8 -19.08 3.30 8.44
C ARG A 8 -18.69 2.26 7.39
N MET A 9 -18.05 1.16 7.79
CA MET A 9 -17.75 0.01 6.93
C MET A 9 -19.02 -0.69 6.43
N ALA A 10 -20.00 -0.92 7.30
CA ALA A 10 -21.29 -1.48 6.92
C ALA A 10 -22.03 -0.59 5.91
N ARG A 11 -21.96 0.74 6.08
CA ARG A 11 -22.53 1.70 5.12
C ARG A 11 -21.81 1.67 3.77
N TRP A 12 -20.49 1.50 3.76
CA TRP A 12 -19.71 1.34 2.54
C TRP A 12 -20.13 0.12 1.73
N LEU A 13 -20.49 -0.99 2.39
CA LEU A 13 -20.97 -2.20 1.75
C LEU A 13 -22.35 -2.00 1.11
N ARG A 14 -23.24 -1.26 1.77
CA ARG A 14 -24.62 -0.99 1.32
C ARG A 14 -24.72 0.15 0.29
N HIS A 15 -23.91 1.18 0.45
CA HIS A 15 -23.81 2.33 -0.42
C HIS A 15 -22.34 2.58 -0.75
N PRO A 16 -21.80 1.84 -1.74
CA PRO A 16 -20.43 2.02 -2.14
C PRO A 16 -20.21 3.45 -2.59
N PRO A 17 -19.09 4.08 -2.19
CA PRO A 17 -18.72 5.37 -2.74
C PRO A 17 -18.54 5.26 -4.26
N SER A 18 -18.55 6.43 -4.93
CA SER A 18 -18.51 6.54 -6.39
C SER A 18 -17.65 5.46 -7.06
N PRO A 19 -18.16 4.75 -8.08
CA PRO A 19 -17.49 3.59 -8.69
C PRO A 19 -16.09 3.92 -9.23
N LYS A 20 -15.81 5.19 -9.53
CA LYS A 20 -14.46 5.67 -9.90
C LYS A 20 -13.43 5.45 -8.78
N ARG A 21 -13.79 5.73 -7.53
CA ARG A 21 -12.89 5.56 -6.37
C ARG A 21 -12.65 4.09 -6.08
N VAL A 22 -13.69 3.26 -6.17
CA VAL A 22 -13.56 1.81 -5.98
C VAL A 22 -12.63 1.21 -7.01
N LYS A 23 -12.79 1.56 -8.31
CA LYS A 23 -11.89 1.12 -9.37
C LYS A 23 -10.45 1.55 -9.15
N LEU A 24 -10.22 2.80 -8.74
CA LEU A 24 -8.88 3.29 -8.43
C LEU A 24 -8.21 2.44 -7.34
N VAL A 25 -8.91 2.20 -6.23
CA VAL A 25 -8.39 1.37 -5.14
C VAL A 25 -8.13 -0.05 -5.62
N LEU A 26 -9.04 -0.65 -6.39
CA LEU A 26 -8.89 -2.00 -6.95
C LEU A 26 -7.66 -2.11 -7.86
N VAL A 27 -7.42 -1.13 -8.72
CA VAL A 27 -6.25 -1.07 -9.60
C VAL A 27 -4.97 -0.94 -8.80
N VAL A 28 -4.93 -0.05 -7.79
CA VAL A 28 -3.76 0.11 -6.92
C VAL A 28 -3.48 -1.18 -6.15
N LEU A 29 -4.51 -1.82 -5.60
CA LEU A 29 -4.38 -3.07 -4.88
C LEU A 29 -3.83 -4.18 -5.79
N ALA A 30 -4.38 -4.29 -7.00
CA ALA A 30 -3.91 -5.24 -8.01
C ALA A 30 -2.44 -4.98 -8.40
N ALA A 31 -2.04 -3.71 -8.55
CA ALA A 31 -0.65 -3.35 -8.83
C ALA A 31 0.30 -3.75 -7.69
N CYS A 32 -0.07 -3.48 -6.43
CA CYS A 32 0.72 -3.93 -5.27
C CYS A 32 0.82 -5.46 -5.18
N LEU A 33 -0.28 -6.17 -5.40
CA LEU A 33 -0.31 -7.64 -5.42
C LEU A 33 0.56 -8.21 -6.54
N ALA A 34 0.51 -7.60 -7.73
CA ALA A 34 1.35 -8.00 -8.85
C ALA A 34 2.85 -7.78 -8.54
N LEU A 35 3.21 -6.62 -7.98
CA LEU A 35 4.57 -6.35 -7.52
C LEU A 35 5.04 -7.36 -6.49
N TYR A 36 4.22 -7.63 -5.47
CA TYR A 36 4.54 -8.62 -4.44
C TYR A 36 4.71 -10.02 -5.00
N ALA A 37 3.84 -10.43 -5.94
CA ALA A 37 3.96 -11.72 -6.61
C ALA A 37 5.26 -11.81 -7.42
N VAL A 38 5.60 -10.76 -8.17
CA VAL A 38 6.87 -10.68 -8.90
C VAL A 38 8.06 -10.79 -7.95
N GLU A 39 8.06 -10.04 -6.85
CA GLU A 39 9.13 -10.06 -5.85
C GLU A 39 9.29 -11.44 -5.19
N ARG A 40 8.17 -12.09 -4.87
CA ARG A 40 8.17 -13.40 -4.21
C ARG A 40 8.61 -14.54 -5.14
N TRP A 41 8.34 -14.44 -6.44
CA TRP A 41 8.57 -15.51 -7.41
C TRP A 41 9.87 -15.35 -8.21
N ILE A 42 10.26 -14.13 -8.59
CA ILE A 42 11.49 -13.86 -9.34
C ILE A 42 12.68 -13.54 -8.41
N GLY A 43 12.43 -13.01 -7.21
CA GLY A 43 13.48 -12.47 -6.35
C GLY A 43 13.95 -11.09 -6.84
N TRP A 44 14.14 -10.16 -5.91
CA TRP A 44 14.42 -8.75 -6.25
C TRP A 44 15.85 -8.61 -6.82
N PRO A 45 16.04 -8.13 -8.07
CA PRO A 45 17.37 -7.97 -8.65
C PRO A 45 18.12 -6.78 -8.03
N ASP A 46 19.45 -6.87 -7.92
CA ASP A 46 20.32 -5.82 -7.36
C ASP A 46 20.11 -4.43 -7.99
N ALA A 47 19.66 -4.37 -9.26
CA ALA A 47 19.34 -3.14 -9.97
C ALA A 47 18.14 -2.36 -9.37
N LEU A 48 17.29 -3.00 -8.58
CA LEU A 48 16.13 -2.41 -7.95
C LEU A 48 16.24 -2.38 -6.41
N THR A 49 17.40 -2.76 -5.85
CA THR A 49 17.69 -2.63 -4.43
C THR A 49 17.73 -1.14 -4.08
N ALA A 50 16.80 -0.67 -3.25
CA ALA A 50 16.81 0.69 -2.75
C ALA A 50 18.06 0.90 -1.89
N GLU A 51 19.02 1.69 -2.40
CA GLU A 51 20.22 2.04 -1.66
C GLU A 51 19.80 2.84 -0.43
N ARG A 52 19.98 2.25 0.76
CA ARG A 52 19.73 2.96 2.02
C ARG A 52 20.71 4.11 2.10
N MET A 53 20.26 5.31 1.73
CA MET A 53 20.97 6.54 2.07
C MET A 53 21.09 6.59 3.59
N ARG A 54 22.28 6.22 4.08
CA ARG A 54 22.64 6.38 5.50
C ARG A 54 22.63 7.88 5.75
N ALA A 55 21.61 8.37 6.46
CA ALA A 55 21.55 9.75 6.89
C ALA A 55 22.89 10.10 7.57
N PRO A 56 23.54 11.22 7.23
CA PRO A 56 24.77 11.61 7.88
C PRO A 56 24.44 11.78 9.37
N MET A 57 24.94 10.85 10.18
CA MET A 57 24.92 10.94 11.62
C MET A 57 25.73 12.19 11.97
N ARG A 58 25.05 13.30 12.24
CA ARG A 58 25.68 14.51 12.80
C ARG A 58 26.22 14.13 14.17
N VAL A 59 27.50 13.80 14.22
CA VAL A 59 28.28 13.80 15.45
C VAL A 59 28.50 15.27 15.80
N SER A 60 27.71 15.80 16.74
CA SER A 60 28.03 17.08 17.38
C SER A 60 29.06 16.80 18.48
N GLN A 61 30.27 17.29 18.28
CA GLN A 61 31.24 17.57 19.34
C GLN A 61 30.82 18.82 20.11
#